data_AF-A0A2G8KCK5-F1
#
_entry.id   AF-A0A2G8KCK5-F1
#
_cell.length_a   1.000
_cell.length_b   1.000
_cell.length_c   1.000
_cell.angle_alpha   90.00
_cell.angle_beta   90.00
_cell.angle_gamma   90.00
#
_symmetry.space_group_name_H-M   'P 1'
#
loop_
_entity.id
_entity.type
_entity.pdbx_description
1 polymer ?
#
loop_
_entity_poly.entity_id
_entity_poly.type
_entity_poly.pdbx_seq_one_letter_code
_entity_poly.pdbx_strand_id
1 'polypeptide(L)'
;MSRRGGKKSHKGGRKVFTNPDEIDAQMREELKRQKKREEEGDLEEEEVATEMKQPPRDFPPSSSEEDSDSSSDDDGTKKKKGISHLIETANPNRSHNKMKKARDLDVNSATPTTQQLSRREREELQKQQERNRYRQLQAQGKTHEAQADLARLAIIKKQREDAARKRDAEKKAREAAKESRK
;
A
#
# COMPACT_ATOMS: atom_id res chain seq x y z
N MET A 1 20.01 24.65 -51.23
CA MET A 1 20.32 23.68 -50.16
C MET A 1 19.24 23.77 -49.09
N SER A 2 18.34 22.80 -48.99
CA SER A 2 17.37 22.71 -47.89
C SER A 2 17.31 21.26 -47.43
N ARG A 3 17.86 21.00 -46.24
CA ARG A 3 17.80 19.69 -45.58
C ARG A 3 16.41 19.59 -44.93
N ARG A 4 15.46 18.93 -45.60
CA ARG A 4 14.15 18.61 -45.02
C ARG A 4 14.34 17.73 -43.79
N GLY A 5 13.97 18.26 -42.62
CA GLY A 5 13.94 17.53 -41.35
C GLY A 5 12.99 16.34 -41.44
N GLY A 6 13.54 15.12 -41.38
CA GLY A 6 12.78 13.89 -41.30
C GLY A 6 12.03 13.80 -39.96
N LYS A 7 10.73 13.50 -40.03
CA LYS A 7 9.89 13.22 -38.85
C LYS A 7 10.48 12.01 -38.09
N LYS A 8 10.90 12.19 -36.84
CA LYS A 8 11.33 11.09 -35.96
C LYS A 8 10.14 10.14 -35.77
N SER A 9 10.29 8.89 -36.20
CA SER A 9 9.27 7.86 -36.00
C SER A 9 9.27 7.42 -34.53
N HIS A 10 8.15 7.62 -33.83
CA HIS A 10 7.93 7.12 -32.46
C HIS A 10 7.40 5.67 -32.45
N LYS A 11 7.81 4.85 -33.41
CA LYS A 11 7.39 3.44 -33.47
C LYS A 11 8.39 2.57 -32.69
N GLY A 12 7.94 2.07 -31.54
CA GLY A 12 8.59 0.95 -30.86
C GLY A 12 9.77 1.31 -29.96
N GLY A 13 9.64 2.32 -29.10
CA GLY A 13 10.55 2.45 -27.96
C GLY A 13 10.61 1.13 -27.18
N ARG A 14 11.82 0.71 -26.77
CA ARG A 14 12.03 -0.52 -25.99
C ARG A 14 11.04 -0.54 -24.83
N LYS A 15 10.23 -1.60 -24.73
CA LYS A 15 9.41 -1.86 -23.55
C LYS A 15 10.37 -2.10 -22.38
N VAL A 16 10.49 -1.10 -21.51
CA VAL A 16 11.23 -1.25 -20.26
C VAL A 16 10.30 -2.00 -19.32
N PHE A 17 10.62 -3.26 -19.05
CA PHE A 17 9.99 -3.98 -17.97
C PHE A 17 10.63 -3.45 -16.69
N THR A 18 9.84 -2.81 -15.84
CA THR A 18 10.29 -2.43 -14.49
C THR A 18 10.67 -3.71 -13.77
N ASN A 19 11.93 -3.79 -13.34
CA ASN A 19 12.41 -4.95 -12.61
C ASN A 19 11.68 -5.03 -11.26
N PRO A 20 11.37 -6.23 -10.73
CA PRO A 20 10.69 -6.37 -9.44
C PRO A 20 11.45 -5.66 -8.31
N ASP A 21 12.78 -5.67 -8.37
CA ASP A 21 13.64 -4.98 -7.41
C ASP A 21 13.52 -3.44 -7.48
N GLU A 22 13.20 -2.88 -8.64
CA GLU A 22 13.00 -1.43 -8.83
C GLU A 22 11.65 -1.00 -8.24
N ILE A 23 10.61 -1.82 -8.39
CA ILE A 23 9.29 -1.58 -7.78
C ILE A 23 9.41 -1.62 -6.26
N ASP A 24 10.13 -2.60 -5.73
CA ASP A 24 10.40 -2.72 -4.28
C ASP A 24 11.22 -1.54 -3.75
N ALA A 25 12.21 -1.05 -4.52
CA ALA A 25 13.00 0.12 -4.16
C ALA A 25 12.13 1.38 -4.11
N GLN A 26 11.27 1.59 -5.11
CA GLN A 26 10.34 2.72 -5.15
C GLN A 26 9.36 2.70 -3.96
N MET A 27 8.77 1.54 -3.67
CA MET A 27 7.88 1.36 -2.52
C MET A 27 8.59 1.66 -1.17
N ARG A 28 9.85 1.24 -1.01
CA ARG A 28 10.63 1.53 0.20
C ARG A 28 10.96 3.02 0.32
N GLU A 29 11.24 3.69 -0.78
CA GLU A 29 11.53 5.11 -0.80
C GLU A 29 10.30 5.94 -0.45
N GLU A 30 9.13 5.55 -0.97
CA GLU A 30 7.86 6.19 -0.66
C GLU A 30 7.47 6.02 0.82
N LEU A 31 7.66 4.82 1.38
CA LEU A 31 7.46 4.57 2.82
C LEU A 31 8.42 5.38 3.69
N LYS A 32 9.69 5.53 3.28
CA LYS A 32 10.64 6.40 4.00
C LYS A 32 10.20 7.85 3.95
N ARG A 33 9.70 8.31 2.82
CA ARG A 33 9.20 9.68 2.66
C ARG A 33 7.95 9.94 3.50
N GLN A 34 7.02 8.99 3.55
CA GLN A 34 5.85 9.08 4.44
C GLN A 34 6.27 9.10 5.90
N LYS A 35 7.14 8.19 6.32
CA LYS A 35 7.64 8.14 7.70
C LYS A 35 8.39 9.43 8.06
N LYS A 36 9.16 10.01 7.14
CA LYS A 36 9.83 11.29 7.35
C LYS A 36 8.81 12.43 7.52
N ARG A 37 7.74 12.44 6.73
CA ARG A 37 6.65 13.43 6.86
C ARG A 37 5.88 13.28 8.19
N GLU A 38 5.69 12.05 8.65
CA GLU A 38 5.10 11.77 9.98
C GLU A 38 6.04 12.18 11.13
N GLU A 39 7.35 11.97 10.97
CA GLU A 39 8.37 12.28 11.97
C GLU A 39 8.69 13.78 12.05
N GLU A 40 8.67 14.49 10.92
CA GLU A 40 8.85 15.96 10.88
C GLU A 40 7.59 16.74 11.27
N GLY A 41 6.46 16.06 11.53
CA GLY A 41 5.26 16.67 12.10
C GLY A 41 4.67 17.79 11.25
N ASP A 42 3.94 17.42 10.20
CA ASP A 42 3.28 18.35 9.28
C ASP A 42 2.23 19.21 10.03
N LEU A 43 2.64 20.42 10.42
CA LEU A 43 1.81 21.56 10.83
C LEU A 43 1.51 22.44 9.62
N GLU A 44 0.98 21.87 8.54
CA GLU A 44 0.44 22.63 7.41
C GLU A 44 -0.92 22.05 7.00
N GLU A 45 -1.93 22.35 7.81
CA GLU A 45 -3.33 22.39 7.36
C GLU A 45 -3.52 23.65 6.49
N GLU A 46 -4.11 23.44 5.30
CA GLU A 46 -5.13 24.32 4.73
C GLU A 46 -4.77 25.78 4.35
N GLU A 47 -3.88 26.02 3.38
CA GLU A 47 -3.96 27.21 2.50
C GLU A 47 -3.07 27.01 1.26
N VAL A 48 -3.62 26.52 0.13
CA VAL A 48 -3.27 26.92 -1.26
C VAL A 48 -4.15 26.16 -2.26
N ALA A 49 -5.44 26.45 -2.20
CA ALA A 49 -6.34 26.28 -3.33
C ALA A 49 -6.33 27.56 -4.19
N THR A 50 -5.23 27.88 -4.85
CA THR A 50 -5.14 28.82 -6.01
C THR A 50 -3.67 29.09 -6.35
N GLU A 51 -3.06 28.33 -7.26
CA GLU A 51 -2.30 28.95 -8.36
C GLU A 51 -1.98 27.92 -9.45
N MET A 52 -2.64 28.13 -10.59
CA MET A 52 -2.35 27.47 -11.85
C MET A 52 -1.00 27.96 -12.39
N LYS A 53 -0.09 27.04 -12.72
CA LYS A 53 0.85 27.17 -13.85
C LYS A 53 1.51 25.83 -14.18
N GLN A 54 0.82 25.04 -15.00
CA GLN A 54 1.44 23.95 -15.77
C GLN A 54 2.05 24.51 -17.07
N PRO A 55 3.25 24.09 -17.50
CA PRO A 55 3.68 24.28 -18.89
C PRO A 55 3.01 23.21 -19.79
N PRO A 56 2.64 23.55 -21.03
CA PRO A 56 1.84 22.68 -21.90
C PRO A 56 2.68 21.49 -22.37
N ARG A 57 2.24 20.28 -22.04
CA ARG A 57 2.72 19.05 -22.68
C ARG A 57 1.63 18.56 -23.61
N ASP A 58 1.87 18.72 -24.91
CA ASP A 58 1.15 18.07 -26.00
C ASP A 58 1.16 16.55 -25.79
N PHE A 59 0.13 16.02 -25.13
CA PHE A 59 -0.24 14.62 -25.23
C PHE A 59 -1.26 14.49 -26.37
N PRO A 60 -1.01 13.67 -27.41
CA PRO A 60 -1.99 13.46 -28.45
C PRO A 60 -3.22 12.75 -27.85
N PRO A 61 -4.45 13.05 -28.31
CA PRO A 61 -5.57 12.18 -28.04
C PRO A 61 -5.20 10.82 -28.62
N SER A 62 -5.07 9.81 -27.76
CA SER A 62 -4.93 8.43 -28.19
C SER A 62 -6.24 8.02 -28.86
N SER A 63 -6.32 8.28 -30.17
CA SER A 63 -7.23 7.62 -31.09
C SER A 63 -6.79 6.16 -31.18
N SER A 64 -7.14 5.39 -30.15
CA SER A 64 -7.08 3.94 -30.19
C SER A 64 -8.34 3.46 -30.90
N GLU A 65 -8.34 3.59 -32.22
CA GLU A 65 -9.03 2.62 -33.07
C GLU A 65 -8.26 1.31 -32.93
N GLU A 66 -8.65 0.51 -31.95
CA GLU A 66 -8.34 -0.91 -31.93
C GLU A 66 -9.68 -1.63 -31.80
N ASP A 67 -10.07 -2.22 -32.92
CA ASP A 67 -11.07 -3.26 -33.10
C ASP A 67 -10.80 -4.40 -32.11
N SER A 68 -11.24 -4.20 -30.87
CA SER A 68 -11.31 -5.26 -29.88
C SER A 68 -12.57 -6.06 -30.16
N ASP A 69 -12.43 -7.10 -30.99
CA ASP A 69 -13.40 -8.20 -31.06
C ASP A 69 -13.35 -9.02 -29.76
N SER A 70 -13.75 -8.36 -28.67
CA SER A 70 -14.09 -9.02 -27.42
C SER A 70 -15.51 -9.56 -27.60
N SER A 71 -15.60 -10.87 -27.85
CA SER A 71 -16.84 -11.65 -27.77
C SER A 71 -17.33 -11.68 -26.33
N SER A 72 -17.83 -10.53 -25.91
CA SER A 72 -18.54 -10.26 -24.67
C SER A 72 -20.01 -10.35 -25.05
N ASP A 73 -20.63 -11.47 -24.68
CA ASP A 73 -22.09 -11.64 -24.60
C ASP A 73 -22.61 -10.67 -23.52
N ASP A 74 -22.69 -9.40 -23.90
CA ASP A 74 -23.37 -8.33 -23.20
C ASP A 74 -24.80 -8.31 -23.72
N ASP A 75 -25.72 -8.77 -22.88
CA ASP A 75 -27.15 -8.65 -23.10
C ASP A 75 -27.54 -7.19 -22.81
N GLY A 76 -27.53 -6.37 -23.86
CA GLY A 76 -28.00 -5.00 -23.74
C GLY A 76 -27.71 -4.08 -24.91
N THR A 77 -26.47 -3.95 -25.39
CA THR A 77 -26.16 -2.86 -26.36
C THR A 77 -25.05 -3.12 -27.38
N LYS A 78 -24.42 -4.29 -27.40
CA LYS A 78 -23.43 -4.61 -28.44
C LYS A 78 -24.13 -5.24 -29.64
N LYS A 79 -23.92 -4.69 -30.85
CA LYS A 79 -24.41 -5.33 -32.09
C LYS A 79 -23.81 -6.71 -32.17
N LYS A 80 -24.69 -7.66 -31.94
CA LYS A 80 -24.29 -9.01 -31.63
C LYS A 80 -23.88 -9.68 -32.97
N LYS A 81 -22.71 -10.33 -33.03
CA LYS A 81 -22.01 -10.64 -34.30
C LYS A 81 -22.64 -11.80 -35.07
N GLY A 82 -23.08 -11.56 -36.31
CA GLY A 82 -23.59 -12.60 -37.20
C GLY A 82 -24.86 -13.30 -36.69
N ILE A 83 -24.97 -14.60 -36.96
CA ILE A 83 -26.16 -15.43 -36.68
C ILE A 83 -26.18 -15.93 -35.22
N SER A 84 -25.19 -15.57 -34.39
CA SER A 84 -25.06 -16.05 -33.01
C SER A 84 -26.26 -15.76 -32.10
N HIS A 85 -27.16 -14.85 -32.50
CA HIS A 85 -28.40 -14.51 -31.77
C HIS A 85 -29.57 -15.38 -32.12
N LEU A 86 -29.48 -16.06 -33.25
CA LEU A 86 -30.51 -16.95 -33.74
C LEU A 86 -30.26 -18.40 -33.30
N ILE A 87 -29.04 -18.70 -32.83
CA ILE A 87 -28.64 -20.05 -32.41
C ILE A 87 -28.65 -20.10 -30.88
N GLU A 88 -29.56 -20.89 -30.33
CA GLU A 88 -29.59 -21.21 -28.91
C GLU A 88 -28.38 -22.07 -28.54
N THR A 89 -27.53 -21.57 -27.64
CA THR A 89 -26.33 -22.28 -27.20
C THR A 89 -26.66 -23.23 -26.05
N ALA A 90 -26.96 -24.50 -26.36
CA ALA A 90 -27.22 -25.56 -25.38
C ALA A 90 -25.95 -26.20 -24.80
N ASN A 91 -24.88 -25.42 -24.55
CA ASN A 91 -23.65 -25.96 -23.98
C ASN A 91 -23.72 -25.95 -22.43
N PRO A 92 -23.81 -27.11 -21.77
CA PRO A 92 -23.94 -27.20 -20.31
C PRO A 92 -22.72 -26.65 -19.54
N ASN A 93 -21.56 -26.55 -20.18
CA ASN A 93 -20.34 -25.97 -19.59
C ASN A 93 -20.18 -24.47 -19.91
N ARG A 94 -21.16 -23.83 -20.57
CA ARG A 94 -21.10 -22.41 -20.88
C ARG A 94 -21.29 -21.60 -19.60
N SER A 95 -20.22 -20.93 -19.15
CA SER A 95 -20.32 -19.95 -18.07
C SER A 95 -21.08 -18.72 -18.56
N HIS A 96 -22.14 -18.36 -17.82
CA HIS A 96 -22.92 -17.15 -18.07
C HIS A 96 -22.46 -16.09 -17.05
N ASN A 97 -21.73 -15.09 -17.53
CA ASN A 97 -21.23 -14.01 -16.67
C ASN A 97 -22.40 -13.05 -16.35
N LYS A 98 -23.04 -13.23 -15.19
CA LYS A 98 -24.04 -12.29 -14.69
C LYS A 98 -23.32 -11.12 -14.02
N MET A 99 -23.43 -9.92 -14.60
CA MET A 99 -22.90 -8.71 -13.97
C MET A 99 -23.71 -8.40 -12.71
N LYS A 100 -23.13 -8.66 -11.53
CA LYS A 100 -23.69 -8.22 -10.24
C LYS A 100 -23.10 -6.87 -9.87
N LYS A 101 -23.92 -5.97 -9.35
CA LYS A 101 -23.45 -4.66 -8.85
C LYS A 101 -22.69 -4.89 -7.54
N ALA A 102 -21.60 -4.16 -7.34
CA ALA A 102 -20.71 -4.32 -6.18
C ALA A 102 -21.45 -4.22 -4.83
N ARG A 103 -22.50 -3.40 -4.77
CA ARG A 103 -23.36 -3.21 -3.60
C ARG A 103 -24.20 -4.43 -3.19
N ASP A 104 -24.46 -5.35 -4.12
CA ASP A 104 -25.27 -6.54 -3.89
C ASP A 104 -24.39 -7.79 -3.64
N LEU A 105 -23.07 -7.61 -3.50
CA LEU A 105 -22.13 -8.66 -3.13
C LEU A 105 -22.09 -8.77 -1.60
N ASP A 106 -22.89 -9.69 -1.06
CA ASP A 106 -22.80 -10.06 0.36
C ASP A 106 -21.57 -10.96 0.56
N VAL A 107 -20.56 -10.40 1.24
CA VAL A 107 -19.30 -11.08 1.59
C VAL A 107 -19.56 -12.25 2.56
N ASN A 108 -20.66 -12.21 3.31
CA ASN A 108 -21.03 -13.25 4.27
C ASN A 108 -21.97 -14.30 3.69
N SER A 109 -22.62 -14.04 2.54
CA SER A 109 -23.40 -15.06 1.82
C SER A 109 -22.53 -15.96 0.93
N ALA A 110 -21.21 -15.81 0.99
CA ALA A 110 -20.26 -16.73 0.37
C ALA A 110 -20.31 -18.08 1.11
N THR A 111 -21.36 -18.85 0.85
CA THR A 111 -21.39 -20.29 1.07
C THR A 111 -20.07 -20.88 0.54
N PRO A 112 -19.33 -21.66 1.33
CA PRO A 112 -17.95 -22.10 1.04
C PRO A 112 -17.93 -23.25 0.02
N THR A 113 -18.54 -23.04 -1.12
CA THR A 113 -18.57 -23.98 -2.23
C THR A 113 -18.16 -23.22 -3.48
N THR A 114 -17.00 -23.62 -4.01
CA THR A 114 -16.50 -23.42 -5.39
C THR A 114 -15.54 -22.28 -5.71
N GLN A 115 -14.82 -21.68 -4.76
CA GLN A 115 -13.46 -21.19 -5.03
C GLN A 115 -12.54 -21.62 -3.88
N GLN A 116 -12.11 -22.89 -3.93
CA GLN A 116 -10.98 -23.30 -3.13
C GLN A 116 -9.80 -22.45 -3.60
N LEU A 117 -9.42 -21.46 -2.79
CA LEU A 117 -8.21 -20.66 -2.99
C LEU A 117 -7.11 -21.60 -3.46
N SER A 118 -6.46 -21.23 -4.56
CA SER A 118 -5.40 -22.03 -5.14
C SER A 118 -4.40 -22.39 -4.03
N ARG A 119 -3.78 -23.57 -4.10
CA ARG A 119 -2.78 -24.00 -3.11
C ARG A 119 -1.75 -22.89 -2.83
N ARG A 120 -1.39 -22.15 -3.88
CA ARG A 120 -0.52 -20.98 -3.83
C ARG A 120 -1.10 -19.81 -3.03
N GLU A 121 -2.38 -19.50 -3.20
CA GLU A 121 -3.07 -18.43 -2.48
C GLU A 121 -3.26 -18.76 -1.00
N ARG A 122 -3.49 -20.04 -0.66
CA ARG A 122 -3.56 -20.49 0.74
C ARG A 122 -2.24 -20.33 1.46
N GLU A 123 -1.15 -20.79 0.84
CA GLU A 123 0.19 -20.65 1.39
C GLU A 123 0.60 -19.17 1.52
N GLU A 124 0.20 -18.32 0.57
CA GLU A 124 0.48 -16.89 0.63
C GLU A 124 -0.30 -16.18 1.75
N LEU A 125 -1.59 -16.48 1.92
CA LEU A 125 -2.39 -15.96 3.03
C LEU A 125 -1.85 -16.44 4.38
N GLN A 126 -1.47 -17.71 4.50
CA GLN A 126 -0.89 -18.24 5.73
C GLN A 126 0.43 -17.52 6.04
N LYS A 127 1.30 -17.32 5.04
CA LYS A 127 2.56 -16.58 5.20
C LYS A 127 2.32 -15.11 5.58
N GLN A 128 1.23 -14.50 5.13
CA GLN A 128 0.84 -13.16 5.55
C GLN A 128 0.33 -13.15 7.00
N GLN A 129 -0.53 -14.12 7.36
CA GLN A 129 -1.04 -14.27 8.72
C GLN A 129 0.07 -14.53 9.74
N GLU A 130 1.03 -15.38 9.42
CA GLU A 130 2.19 -15.66 10.27
C GLU A 130 3.08 -14.44 10.46
N ARG A 131 3.33 -13.67 9.38
CA ARG A 131 4.04 -12.38 9.48
C ARG A 131 3.30 -11.38 10.37
N ASN A 132 1.99 -11.28 10.22
CA ASN A 132 1.17 -10.40 11.04
C ASN A 132 1.16 -10.84 12.51
N ARG A 133 1.04 -12.15 12.77
CA ARG A 133 1.11 -12.71 14.12
C ARG A 133 2.46 -12.46 14.76
N TYR A 134 3.55 -12.62 14.03
CA TYR A 134 4.89 -12.31 14.51
C TYR A 134 5.02 -10.83 14.90
N ARG A 135 4.60 -9.92 14.01
CA ARG A 135 4.55 -8.47 14.30
C ARG A 135 3.70 -8.16 15.52
N GLN A 136 2.55 -8.82 15.67
CA GLN A 136 1.66 -8.65 16.82
C GLN A 136 2.33 -9.15 18.11
N LEU A 137 3.03 -10.28 18.10
CA LEU A 137 3.78 -10.78 19.25
C LEU A 137 4.94 -9.86 19.61
N GLN A 138 5.62 -9.27 18.62
CA GLN A 138 6.68 -8.30 18.84
C GLN A 138 6.14 -7.01 19.47
N ALA A 139 5.01 -6.50 18.96
CA ALA A 139 4.31 -5.36 19.56
C ALA A 139 3.82 -5.66 21.00
N GLN A 140 3.41 -6.90 21.27
CA GLN A 140 3.05 -7.35 22.63
C GLN A 140 4.28 -7.54 23.55
N GLY A 141 5.51 -7.40 23.05
CA GLY A 141 6.71 -7.61 23.85
C GLY A 141 7.00 -9.08 24.16
N LYS A 142 6.41 -10.03 23.40
CA LYS A 142 6.55 -11.48 23.67
C LYS A 142 7.68 -12.14 22.89
N THR A 143 8.22 -11.50 21.86
CA THR A 143 9.41 -12.01 21.16
C THR A 143 10.66 -11.76 22.00
N HIS A 144 11.67 -12.61 21.89
CA HIS A 144 12.92 -12.48 22.64
C HIS A 144 13.59 -11.11 22.41
N GLU A 145 13.53 -10.59 21.19
CA GLU A 145 14.01 -9.24 20.83
C GLU A 145 13.27 -8.15 21.62
N ALA A 146 11.93 -8.16 21.58
CA ALA A 146 11.15 -7.14 22.28
C ALA A 146 11.28 -7.25 23.80
N GLN A 147 11.43 -8.47 24.34
CA GLN A 147 11.74 -8.68 25.75
C GLN A 147 13.09 -8.09 26.14
N ALA A 148 14.12 -8.26 25.30
CA ALA A 148 15.44 -7.68 25.52
C ALA A 148 15.38 -6.14 25.49
N ASP A 149 14.65 -5.56 24.54
CA ASP A 149 14.44 -4.11 24.46
C ASP A 149 13.69 -3.57 25.68
N LEU A 150 12.64 -4.25 26.13
CA LEU A 150 11.92 -3.90 27.37
C LEU A 150 12.82 -4.00 28.59
N ALA A 151 13.65 -5.04 28.69
CA ALA A 151 14.62 -5.20 29.77
C ALA A 151 15.65 -4.06 29.76
N ARG A 152 16.14 -3.67 28.59
CA ARG A 152 17.04 -2.52 28.42
C ARG A 152 16.38 -1.23 28.87
N LEU A 153 15.14 -0.98 28.47
CA LEU A 153 14.38 0.19 28.91
C LEU A 153 14.14 0.19 30.43
N ALA A 154 13.87 -0.97 31.03
CA ALA A 154 13.71 -1.11 32.48
C ALA A 154 14.99 -0.76 33.23
N ILE A 155 16.16 -1.17 32.74
CA ILE A 155 17.47 -0.79 33.31
C ILE A 155 17.65 0.73 33.26
N ILE A 156 17.34 1.37 32.13
CA ILE A 156 17.44 2.84 31.99
C ILE A 156 16.49 3.55 32.94
N LYS A 157 15.23 3.08 33.07
CA LYS A 157 14.27 3.63 34.03
C LYS A 157 14.80 3.54 35.45
N LYS A 158 15.30 2.38 35.86
CA LYS A 158 15.90 2.18 37.19
C LYS A 158 17.08 3.13 37.43
N GLN A 159 17.98 3.28 36.46
CA GLN A 159 19.11 4.20 36.57
C GLN A 159 18.66 5.66 36.71
N ARG A 160 17.60 6.07 36.00
CA ARG A 160 17.02 7.42 36.11
C ARG A 160 16.38 7.64 37.47
N GLU A 161 15.61 6.68 37.97
CA GLU A 161 14.99 6.73 39.29
C GLU A 161 16.04 6.78 40.41
N ASP A 162 17.07 5.95 40.34
CA ASP A 162 18.18 5.95 41.30
C ASP A 162 18.95 7.27 41.27
N ALA A 163 19.17 7.85 40.08
CA ALA A 163 19.82 9.15 39.94
C ALA A 163 18.94 10.30 40.48
N ALA A 164 17.64 10.27 40.23
CA ALA A 164 16.69 11.25 40.79
C ALA A 164 16.65 11.16 42.32
N ARG A 165 16.55 9.94 42.87
CA ARG A 165 16.58 9.70 44.31
C ARG A 165 17.89 10.17 44.95
N LYS A 166 19.03 9.94 44.30
CA LYS A 166 20.34 10.46 44.76
C LYS A 166 20.38 11.99 44.76
N ARG A 167 19.90 12.64 43.69
CA ARG A 167 19.82 14.11 43.60
C ARG A 167 18.91 14.70 44.69
N ASP A 168 17.76 14.09 44.95
CA ASP A 168 16.83 14.58 45.96
C ASP A 168 17.37 14.37 47.39
N ALA A 169 18.07 13.26 47.64
CA ALA A 169 18.76 13.03 48.91
C ALA A 169 19.89 14.06 49.13
N GLU A 170 20.69 14.34 48.11
CA GLU A 170 21.76 15.35 48.18
C GLU A 170 21.20 16.76 48.41
N LYS A 171 20.11 17.12 47.72
CA LYS A 171 19.42 18.40 47.94
C LYS A 171 18.93 18.54 49.37
N LYS A 172 18.25 17.52 49.91
CA LYS A 172 17.77 17.52 51.30
C LYS A 172 18.91 17.61 52.31
N ALA A 173 20.00 16.87 52.09
CA ALA A 173 21.19 16.95 52.96
C ALA A 173 21.83 18.35 52.92
N ARG A 174 21.89 18.96 51.72
CA ARG A 174 22.41 20.32 51.55
C ARG A 174 21.51 21.37 52.19
N GLU A 175 20.20 21.21 52.14
CA GLU A 175 19.23 22.08 52.81
C GLU A 175 19.33 21.95 54.33
N ALA A 176 19.35 20.73 54.86
CA ALA A 176 19.55 20.49 56.29
C ALA A 176 20.88 21.06 56.80
N ALA A 177 21.96 20.92 56.03
CA ALA A 177 23.26 21.51 56.38
C ALA A 177 23.29 23.04 56.30
N LYS A 178 22.48 23.65 55.42
CA LYS A 178 22.30 25.11 55.38
C LYS A 178 21.46 25.61 56.55
N GLU A 179 20.42 24.87 56.92
CA GLU A 179 19.54 25.17 58.03
C GLU A 179 20.26 25.03 59.37
N SER A 180 21.10 24.00 59.55
CA SER A 180 21.93 23.85 60.74
C SER A 180 23.08 24.86 60.85
N ARG A 181 23.41 25.54 59.75
CA ARG A 181 24.46 26.59 59.71
C ARG A 181 23.88 28.00 59.90
N LYS A 182 22.56 28.15 59.85
CA LYS A 182 21.86 29.41 60.08
C LYS A 182 21.48 29.55 61.55
#